data_AF-A0A822YJ20-F1
#
_entry.id   AF-A0A822YJ20-F1
#
_cell.length_a   1.000
_cell.length_b   1.000
_cell.length_c   1.000
_cell.angle_alpha   90.00
_cell.angle_beta   90.00
_cell.angle_gamma   90.00
#
_symmetry.space_group_name_H-M   'P 1'
#
loop_
_entity.id
_entity.type
_entity.pdbx_description
1 polymer ?
#
loop_
_entity_poly.entity_id
_entity_poly.type
_entity_poly.pdbx_seq_one_letter_code
_entity_poly.pdbx_strand_id
1 'polypeptide(L)'
;MVPQLTTVSGHGITLAFSPFMGFPGAVANFSNHVFAVELDTILSPEFADINDNHVGIDMNNLNKEGINKSLHLISGDPMQVWIEYDGAEEQLNATLALLCYPKPEIPLLSISLDLSSVFMDSMYMGFSSSTGAIASSHYILG
;
A
#
# COMPACT_ATOMS: atom_id res chain seq x y z
N MET A 1 -5.81 -9.24 5.42
CA MET A 1 -4.68 -10.00 6.02
C MET A 1 -5.21 -10.93 7.08
N VAL A 2 -4.55 -12.08 7.29
CA VAL A 2 -5.01 -13.09 8.26
C VAL A 2 -3.95 -13.25 9.36
N PRO A 3 -4.10 -12.56 10.50
CA PRO A 3 -3.12 -12.63 11.58
C PRO A 3 -3.24 -13.94 12.37
N GLN A 4 -2.15 -14.40 12.97
CA GLN A 4 -2.16 -15.58 13.85
C GLN A 4 -2.95 -15.31 15.14
N LEU A 5 -2.91 -14.08 15.66
CA LEU A 5 -3.73 -13.61 16.77
C LEU A 5 -4.74 -12.61 16.26
N THR A 6 -6.00 -12.72 16.67
CA THR A 6 -7.12 -11.94 16.09
C THR A 6 -7.06 -10.44 16.37
N THR A 7 -6.17 -9.98 17.25
CA THR A 7 -6.07 -8.58 17.68
C THR A 7 -4.76 -7.89 17.31
N VAL A 8 -3.77 -8.63 16.77
CA VAL A 8 -2.45 -8.08 16.43
C VAL A 8 -1.93 -8.78 15.17
N SER A 9 -1.53 -8.01 14.16
CA SER A 9 -1.06 -8.49 12.86
C SER A 9 0.46 -8.31 12.68
N GLY A 10 0.95 -8.80 11.53
CA GLY A 10 2.22 -8.37 10.95
C GLY A 10 2.08 -6.98 10.32
N HIS A 11 3.14 -6.46 9.69
CA HIS A 11 3.16 -5.08 9.20
C HIS A 11 2.20 -4.87 8.04
N GLY A 12 2.27 -5.66 6.96
CA GLY A 12 1.40 -5.40 5.83
C GLY A 12 1.74 -6.10 4.54
N ILE A 13 1.05 -5.66 3.49
CA ILE A 13 1.31 -6.02 2.10
C ILE A 13 1.37 -4.75 1.24
N THR A 14 2.28 -4.74 0.30
CA THR A 14 2.58 -3.59 -0.55
C THR A 14 2.65 -4.03 -2.01
N LEU A 15 2.01 -3.28 -2.90
CA LEU A 15 2.27 -3.33 -4.33
C LEU A 15 3.40 -2.35 -4.63
N ALA A 16 4.50 -2.83 -5.19
CA ALA A 16 5.70 -2.02 -5.41
C ALA A 16 6.17 -2.05 -6.88
N PHE A 17 6.72 -0.93 -7.29
CA PHE A 17 7.35 -0.70 -8.58
C PHE A 17 8.82 -0.31 -8.35
N SER A 18 9.75 -0.91 -9.09
CA SER A 18 11.19 -0.67 -8.95
C SER A 18 11.93 -0.96 -10.26
N PRO A 19 13.05 -0.27 -10.54
CA PRO A 19 13.92 -0.61 -11.67
C PRO A 19 14.64 -1.95 -11.50
N PHE A 20 14.61 -2.56 -10.31
CA PHE A 20 15.26 -3.84 -10.01
C PHE A 20 14.27 -4.85 -9.41
N MET A 21 14.49 -6.14 -9.65
CA MET A 21 13.69 -7.22 -9.05
C MET A 21 13.84 -7.37 -7.52
N GLY A 22 14.85 -6.73 -6.93
CA GLY A 22 15.10 -6.75 -5.48
C GLY A 22 14.79 -5.41 -4.83
N PHE A 23 14.36 -5.44 -3.57
CA PHE A 23 14.10 -4.26 -2.74
C PHE A 23 15.06 -4.23 -1.54
N PRO A 24 16.35 -3.87 -1.72
CA PRO A 24 17.26 -3.74 -0.59
C PRO A 24 16.83 -2.54 0.28
N GLY A 25 16.26 -2.84 1.45
CA GLY A 25 15.97 -1.85 2.49
C GLY A 25 14.53 -1.30 2.52
N ALA A 26 13.63 -1.74 1.63
CA ALA A 26 12.18 -1.49 1.68
C ALA A 26 11.70 -0.04 1.95
N VAL A 27 12.52 0.98 1.70
CA VAL A 27 12.18 2.39 1.92
C VAL A 27 12.27 3.13 0.60
N ALA A 28 11.21 3.81 0.17
CA ALA A 28 11.22 4.61 -1.06
C ALA A 28 11.99 5.93 -0.87
N ASN A 29 12.97 6.20 -1.74
CA ASN A 29 13.73 7.46 -1.72
C ASN A 29 14.06 7.92 -3.14
N PHE A 30 14.58 9.16 -3.25
CA PHE A 30 14.90 9.77 -4.55
C PHE A 30 15.94 9.02 -5.39
N SER A 31 16.76 8.13 -4.80
CA SER A 31 17.83 7.45 -5.51
C SER A 31 17.51 6.01 -5.91
N ASN A 32 16.48 5.40 -5.32
CA ASN A 32 16.13 4.01 -5.60
C ASN A 32 14.94 3.85 -6.55
N HIS A 33 14.26 4.94 -6.91
CA HIS A 33 13.16 4.94 -7.87
C HIS A 33 12.07 3.93 -7.50
N VAL A 34 11.74 3.84 -6.22
CA VAL A 34 10.66 2.98 -5.73
C VAL A 34 9.38 3.79 -5.62
N PHE A 35 8.30 3.21 -6.14
CA PHE A 35 6.94 3.65 -5.89
C PHE A 35 6.16 2.48 -5.29
N ALA A 36 5.37 2.74 -4.27
CA ALA A 36 4.61 1.71 -3.58
C ALA A 36 3.23 2.19 -3.14
N VAL A 37 2.27 1.25 -3.12
CA VAL A 37 0.98 1.42 -2.46
C VAL A 37 0.84 0.29 -1.46
N GLU A 38 0.63 0.63 -0.19
CA GLU A 38 0.63 -0.31 0.92
C GLU A 38 -0.69 -0.39 1.65
N LEU A 39 -0.94 -1.57 2.22
CA LEU A 39 -1.95 -1.82 3.22
C LEU A 39 -1.20 -2.14 4.52
N ASP A 40 -1.09 -1.14 5.40
CA ASP A 40 -0.35 -1.27 6.66
C ASP A 40 -1.32 -1.53 7.83
N THR A 41 -0.91 -2.45 8.69
CA THR A 41 -1.64 -2.93 9.87
C THR A 41 -0.89 -2.77 11.18
N ILE A 42 0.20 -2.01 11.19
CA ILE A 42 0.99 -1.69 12.37
C ILE A 42 1.22 -0.19 12.42
N LEU A 43 1.07 0.38 13.61
CA LEU A 43 1.51 1.74 13.85
C LEU A 43 3.02 1.74 14.08
N SER A 44 3.78 2.39 13.19
CA SER A 44 5.22 2.55 13.26
C SER A 44 5.61 4.02 13.49
N PRO A 45 5.76 4.48 14.75
CA PRO A 45 6.00 5.89 15.06
C PRO A 45 7.27 6.48 14.41
N GLU A 46 8.26 5.64 14.13
CA GLU A 46 9.50 6.03 13.42
C GLU A 46 9.27 6.47 11.96
N PHE A 47 8.17 6.04 11.34
CA PHE A 47 7.76 6.41 9.98
C PHE A 47 6.62 7.44 9.96
N ALA A 48 6.15 7.85 11.14
CA ALA A 48 5.08 8.81 11.35
C ALA A 48 3.69 8.36 10.88
N ASP A 49 3.44 7.05 10.89
CA ASP A 49 2.15 6.44 10.57
C ASP A 49 0.99 7.05 11.36
N ILE A 50 -0.16 7.23 10.70
CA ILE A 50 -1.35 7.81 11.31
C ILE A 50 -2.08 6.85 12.26
N ASN A 51 -2.05 5.54 11.97
CA ASN A 51 -2.64 4.46 12.78
C ASN A 51 -2.15 3.07 12.30
N ASP A 52 -2.66 2.01 12.92
CA ASP A 52 -2.41 0.60 12.59
C ASP A 52 -3.42 0.02 11.56
N ASN A 53 -4.05 0.87 10.73
CA ASN A 53 -5.04 0.46 9.75
C ASN A 53 -5.20 1.53 8.66
N HIS A 54 -4.22 1.63 7.78
CA HIS A 54 -4.20 2.65 6.74
C HIS A 54 -3.79 2.09 5.38
N VAL A 55 -4.10 2.88 4.36
CA VAL A 55 -3.55 2.69 3.01
C VAL A 55 -2.52 3.79 2.81
N GLY A 56 -1.33 3.42 2.38
CA GLY A 56 -0.20 4.32 2.17
C GLY A 56 0.19 4.40 0.69
N ILE A 57 0.79 5.53 0.30
CA ILE A 57 1.47 5.73 -0.97
C ILE A 57 2.86 6.27 -0.66
N ASP A 58 3.89 5.52 -1.08
CA ASP A 58 5.30 5.86 -0.86
C ASP A 58 5.99 6.19 -2.17
N MET A 59 6.63 7.35 -2.22
CA MET A 59 7.35 7.83 -3.40
C MET A 59 8.41 8.86 -3.00
N ASN A 60 9.70 8.64 -3.27
CA ASN A 60 10.71 9.70 -3.11
C ASN A 60 10.69 10.41 -1.72
N ASN A 61 10.59 9.66 -0.61
CA ASN A 61 10.36 10.16 0.76
C ASN A 61 9.01 10.88 1.00
N LEU A 62 8.12 10.91 0.02
CA LEU A 62 6.73 11.27 0.19
C LEU A 62 5.99 10.04 0.71
N ASN A 63 5.40 10.17 1.90
CA ASN A 63 4.47 9.18 2.44
C ASN A 63 3.10 9.86 2.55
N LYS A 64 2.09 9.30 1.89
CA LYS A 64 0.70 9.77 1.93
C LYS A 64 -0.20 8.66 2.41
N GLU A 65 -0.88 8.89 3.52
CA GLU A 65 -1.72 7.88 4.15
C GLU A 65 -3.18 8.31 4.23
N GLY A 66 -4.07 7.35 4.02
CA GLY A 66 -5.51 7.50 4.12
C GLY A 66 -6.05 6.66 5.27
N ILE A 67 -6.76 7.31 6.20
CA ILE A 67 -7.38 6.60 7.33
C ILE A 67 -8.52 5.74 6.80
N ASN A 68 -8.34 4.43 6.90
CA ASN A 68 -9.42 3.48 6.69
C ASN A 68 -10.25 3.33 7.96
N LYS A 69 -11.45 3.93 7.99
CA LYS A 69 -12.35 3.87 9.16
C LYS A 69 -13.40 2.78 9.06
N SER A 70 -13.67 2.28 7.86
CA SER A 70 -14.82 1.42 7.59
C SER A 70 -14.45 -0.06 7.49
N LEU A 71 -13.20 -0.36 7.16
CA LEU A 71 -12.71 -1.71 6.98
C LEU A 71 -11.51 -1.93 7.92
N HIS A 72 -11.45 -3.09 8.56
CA HIS A 72 -10.31 -3.51 9.34
C HIS A 72 -9.46 -4.46 8.50
N LEU A 73 -8.27 -4.03 8.09
CA LEU A 73 -7.38 -4.78 7.19
C LEU A 73 -6.96 -6.15 7.76
N ILE A 74 -7.03 -6.32 9.08
CA ILE A 74 -6.72 -7.57 9.80
C ILE A 74 -7.92 -8.50 9.98
N SER A 75 -9.10 -8.19 9.42
CA SER A 75 -10.32 -8.97 9.65
C SER A 75 -10.28 -10.39 9.09
N GLY A 76 -9.35 -10.66 8.17
CA GLY A 76 -9.28 -11.90 7.40
C GLY A 76 -10.25 -11.97 6.22
N ASP A 77 -11.13 -10.98 6.07
CA ASP A 77 -12.05 -10.91 4.93
C ASP A 77 -11.30 -10.57 3.64
N PRO A 78 -11.73 -11.13 2.49
CA PRO A 78 -11.18 -10.77 1.21
C PRO A 78 -11.57 -9.33 0.85
N MET A 79 -10.57 -8.53 0.49
CA MET A 79 -10.73 -7.14 0.08
C MET A 79 -10.25 -6.95 -1.36
N GLN A 80 -10.84 -5.99 -2.05
CA GLN A 80 -10.43 -5.55 -3.38
C GLN A 80 -9.88 -4.12 -3.30
N VAL A 81 -8.73 -3.93 -3.92
CA VAL A 81 -8.05 -2.63 -4.04
C VAL A 81 -8.04 -2.21 -5.50
N TRP A 82 -8.41 -0.97 -5.77
CA TRP A 82 -8.21 -0.33 -7.07
C TRP A 82 -7.15 0.75 -6.93
N ILE A 83 -6.12 0.66 -7.78
CA ILE A 83 -5.05 1.65 -7.88
C ILE A 83 -5.09 2.17 -9.30
N GLU A 84 -5.47 3.44 -9.45
CA GLU A 84 -5.72 4.06 -10.74
C GLU A 84 -4.91 5.35 -10.85
N TYR A 85 -4.20 5.49 -11.95
CA TYR A 85 -3.43 6.69 -12.25
C TYR A 85 -3.90 7.30 -13.57
N ASP A 86 -4.25 8.58 -13.54
CA ASP A 86 -4.48 9.39 -14.72
C ASP A 86 -3.23 10.23 -15.00
N GLY A 87 -2.52 9.92 -16.08
CA GLY A 87 -1.29 10.62 -16.46
C GLY A 87 -1.50 12.00 -17.09
N ALA A 88 -2.72 12.34 -17.53
CA ALA A 88 -3.02 13.67 -18.05
C ALA A 88 -3.32 14.66 -16.92
N GLU A 89 -4.03 14.19 -15.89
CA GLU A 89 -4.36 14.97 -14.69
C GLU A 89 -3.33 14.79 -13.55
N GLU A 90 -2.33 13.93 -13.75
CA GLU A 90 -1.34 13.52 -12.75
C GLU A 90 -2.00 13.08 -11.42
N GLN A 91 -3.09 12.34 -11.51
CA GLN A 91 -3.92 11.99 -10.35
C GLN A 91 -3.83 10.49 -10.04
N LEU A 92 -3.42 10.16 -8.82
CA LEU A 92 -3.42 8.79 -8.30
C LEU A 92 -4.55 8.60 -7.29
N ASN A 93 -5.37 7.56 -7.51
CA ASN A 93 -6.45 7.17 -6.63
C ASN A 93 -6.24 5.75 -6.11
N ALA A 94 -6.38 5.56 -4.80
CA ALA A 94 -6.46 4.25 -4.17
C ALA A 94 -7.84 4.08 -3.53
N THR A 95 -8.57 3.06 -3.97
CA THR A 95 -9.91 2.72 -3.46
C THR A 95 -9.88 1.31 -2.87
N LEU A 96 -10.60 1.11 -1.76
CA LEU A 96 -10.64 -0.16 -1.03
C LEU A 96 -12.09 -0.54 -0.71
N ALA A 97 -12.43 -1.81 -0.92
CA ALA A 97 -13.72 -2.39 -0.52
C ALA A 97 -13.58 -3.87 -0.15
N LEU A 98 -14.61 -4.46 0.45
CA LEU A 98 -14.73 -5.93 0.51
C LEU A 98 -14.93 -6.49 -0.90
N LEU A 99 -14.39 -7.69 -1.18
CA LEU A 99 -14.35 -8.29 -2.53
C LEU A 99 -15.72 -8.37 -3.24
N CYS A 100 -16.80 -8.52 -2.49
CA CYS A 100 -18.16 -8.65 -3.05
C CYS A 100 -18.95 -7.33 -3.11
N TYR A 101 -18.32 -6.20 -2.79
CA TYR A 101 -18.96 -4.89 -2.80
C TYR A 101 -18.54 -4.11 -4.04
N PRO A 102 -19.43 -3.25 -4.59
CA PRO A 102 -19.05 -2.38 -5.69
C PRO A 102 -17.95 -1.43 -5.25
N LYS A 103 -17.11 -1.02 -6.21
CA LYS A 103 -16.09 0.01 -6.00
C LYS A 103 -16.76 1.30 -5.48
N PRO A 104 -16.34 1.83 -4.31
CA PRO A 104 -16.77 3.13 -3.82
C PRO A 104 -16.53 4.26 -4.83
N GLU A 105 -17.47 5.21 -4.93
CA GLU A 105 -17.31 6.40 -5.79
C GLU A 105 -16.22 7.35 -5.28
N ILE A 106 -16.07 7.42 -3.96
CA ILE A 106 -15.06 8.26 -3.30
C ILE A 106 -13.87 7.36 -2.96
N PRO A 107 -12.68 7.59 -3.55
CA PRO A 107 -11.50 6.83 -3.21
C PRO A 107 -11.06 7.09 -1.77
N LEU A 108 -10.37 6.13 -1.17
CA LEU A 108 -9.83 6.28 0.17
C LEU A 108 -8.68 7.29 0.19
N LEU A 109 -7.86 7.27 -0.87
CA LEU A 109 -6.80 8.23 -1.12
C LEU A 109 -6.91 8.78 -2.54
N SER A 110 -6.72 10.09 -2.67
CA SER A 110 -6.66 10.79 -3.95
C SER A 110 -5.60 11.88 -3.85
N ILE A 111 -4.53 11.75 -4.63
CA ILE A 111 -3.41 12.69 -4.60
C ILE A 111 -2.98 13.09 -6.01
N SER A 112 -2.60 14.35 -6.16
CA SER A 112 -1.87 14.82 -7.35
C SER A 112 -0.41 14.42 -7.18
N LEU A 113 0.09 13.62 -8.12
CA LEU A 113 1.39 12.97 -8.06
C LEU A 113 1.99 12.82 -9.47
N ASP A 114 3.12 13.49 -9.70
CA ASP A 114 3.92 13.31 -10.91
C ASP A 114 4.80 12.07 -10.80
N LEU A 115 4.35 10.98 -11.43
CA LEU A 115 5.08 9.72 -11.48
C LEU A 115 6.33 9.76 -12.37
N SER A 116 6.48 10.75 -13.25
CA SER A 116 7.65 10.88 -14.13
C SER A 116 8.95 11.13 -13.35
N SER A 117 8.81 11.66 -12.13
CA SER A 117 9.91 11.86 -11.20
C SER A 117 10.48 10.56 -10.60
N VAL A 118 9.77 9.43 -10.71
CA VAL A 118 10.17 8.12 -10.18
C VAL A 118 10.29 7.07 -11.25
N PHE A 119 9.28 6.95 -12.11
CA PHE A 119 9.19 5.88 -13.09
C PHE A 119 10.24 6.05 -14.17
N MET A 120 11.00 4.99 -14.40
CA MET A 120 11.90 4.87 -15.55
C MET A 120 11.17 4.27 -16.75
N ASP A 121 11.83 4.26 -17.91
CA ASP A 121 11.34 3.63 -19.14
C ASP A 121 10.89 2.17 -18.95
N SER A 122 11.46 1.47 -17.97
CA SER A 122 11.10 0.09 -17.63
C SER A 122 11.17 -0.11 -16.12
N MET A 123 10.14 -0.74 -15.58
CA MET A 123 9.97 -1.03 -14.16
C MET A 123 9.52 -2.48 -13.99
N TYR A 124 9.95 -3.10 -12.90
CA TYR A 124 9.34 -4.33 -12.38
C TYR A 124 8.21 -3.97 -11.44
N MET A 125 7.16 -4.79 -11.45
CA MET A 125 6.01 -4.67 -10.55
C MET A 125 5.85 -5.98 -9.80
N GLY A 126 5.56 -5.90 -8.50
CA GLY A 126 5.32 -7.08 -7.69
C GLY A 126 4.78 -6.74 -6.32
N PHE A 127 4.50 -7.79 -5.56
CA PHE A 127 4.02 -7.65 -4.20
C PHE A 127 5.13 -7.98 -3.21
N SER A 128 5.22 -7.17 -2.16
CA SER A 128 6.04 -7.42 -0.98
C SER A 128 5.14 -7.53 0.24
N SER A 129 5.52 -8.32 1.22
CA SER A 129 4.82 -8.38 2.51
C SER A 129 5.82 -8.68 3.61
N SER A 130 5.51 -8.24 4.82
CA SER A 130 6.35 -8.51 5.98
C SER A 130 5.49 -8.86 7.18
N THR A 131 6.00 -9.80 7.98
CA THR A 131 5.46 -10.06 9.31
C THR A 131 6.26 -9.27 10.33
N GLY A 132 5.64 -8.95 11.46
CA GLY A 132 6.32 -8.35 12.60
C GLY A 132 6.74 -9.42 13.61
N ALA A 133 6.66 -9.05 14.90
CA ALA A 133 6.84 -9.98 16.00
C ALA A 133 5.80 -11.13 16.00
N ILE A 134 4.68 -10.96 15.31
CA ILE A 134 3.59 -11.93 15.21
C ILE A 134 3.41 -12.35 13.76
N ALA A 135 3.21 -13.65 13.54
CA ALA A 135 2.98 -14.20 12.22
C ALA A 135 1.63 -13.71 11.65
N SER A 136 1.62 -13.37 10.37
CA SER A 136 0.42 -13.02 9.61
C SER A 136 0.56 -13.56 8.19
N SER A 137 -0.56 -13.99 7.61
CA SER A 137 -0.62 -14.46 6.23
C SER A 137 -1.19 -13.38 5.32
N HIS A 138 -0.52 -13.19 4.18
CA HIS A 138 -0.86 -12.21 3.16
C HIS A 138 -1.16 -12.98 1.86
N TYR A 139 -2.43 -12.94 1.43
CA TYR A 139 -2.91 -13.70 0.26
C TYR A 139 -3.35 -12.74 -0.85
N ILE A 140 -3.06 -13.12 -2.09
CA ILE A 140 -3.52 -12.45 -3.30
C ILE A 140 -4.43 -13.43 -4.03
N LEU A 141 -5.66 -13.03 -4.32
CA LEU A 141 -6.72 -13.95 -4.77
C LEU A 141 -6.96 -13.97 -6.29
N GLY A 142 -6.30 -13.10 -7.05
CA GLY A 142 -6.37 -13.04 -8.52
C GLY A 142 -7.32 -11.98 -9.05
#